data_AF-A0A945W523-F1
#
_entry.id   AF-A0A945W523-F1
#
_cell.length_a   1.000
_cell.length_b   1.000
_cell.length_c   1.000
_cell.angle_alpha   90.00
_cell.angle_beta   90.00
_cell.angle_gamma   90.00
#
_symmetry.space_group_name_H-M   'P 1'
#
loop_
_entity.id
_entity.type
_entity.pdbx_description
1 polymer ?
#
loop_
_entity_poly.entity_id
_entity_poly.type
_entity_poly.pdbx_seq_one_letter_code
_entity_poly.pdbx_strand_id
1 'polypeptide(L)'
;MFEHKCFEVYDFKDIPLNMDCFLMNEIYIEEYEKSFLEFITGGQYKSVGYISYVSVRNINENSLEISWYPNIHDRFHEVTITLPKEELIICIDCWEHDEKPHLFVKSWWLENLYTRYYSIFGLIDAIGVKDALQNGKLSKQKLISLRDAIDNLAMNYPDISFISFADSILVKSN
;
A
#
# COMPACT_ATOMS: atom_id res chain seq x y z
N MET A 1 1.55 25.34 15.28
CA MET A 1 1.83 24.13 14.48
C MET A 1 1.38 24.45 13.07
N PHE A 2 2.32 24.58 12.12
CA PHE A 2 2.06 25.02 10.73
C PHE A 2 1.22 26.30 10.63
N GLU A 3 1.59 27.33 11.39
CA GLU A 3 0.84 28.61 11.43
C GLU A 3 1.26 29.60 10.34
N HIS A 4 2.39 29.34 9.69
CA HIS A 4 2.87 30.19 8.62
C HIS A 4 1.97 30.03 7.38
N LYS A 5 1.63 31.14 6.74
CA LYS A 5 0.71 31.22 5.58
C LYS A 5 1.08 30.37 4.35
N CYS A 6 2.29 29.82 4.31
CA CYS A 6 2.73 28.94 3.22
C CYS A 6 2.18 27.52 3.38
N PHE A 7 1.79 27.14 4.59
CA PHE A 7 1.17 25.86 4.87
C PHE A 7 -0.34 25.98 4.76
N GLU A 8 -0.92 25.16 3.91
CA GLU A 8 -2.34 24.89 3.91
C GLU A 8 -2.58 23.66 4.78
N VAL A 9 -3.40 23.81 5.83
CA VAL A 9 -3.76 22.71 6.72
C VAL A 9 -5.14 22.19 6.30
N TYR A 10 -5.21 20.92 5.92
CA TYR A 10 -6.47 20.29 5.52
C TYR A 10 -7.24 19.76 6.73
N ASP A 11 -8.54 20.02 6.73
CA ASP A 11 -9.48 19.25 7.53
C ASP A 11 -9.52 17.80 7.04
N PHE A 12 -9.82 16.86 7.94
CA PHE A 12 -9.85 15.42 7.61
C PHE A 12 -10.70 15.06 6.37
N LYS A 13 -11.83 15.75 6.19
CA LYS A 13 -12.77 15.53 5.08
C LYS A 13 -12.31 16.14 3.75
N ASP A 14 -11.35 17.07 3.82
CA ASP A 14 -10.87 17.87 2.69
C ASP A 14 -9.47 17.43 2.25
N ILE A 15 -8.95 16.34 2.83
CA ILE A 15 -7.67 15.73 2.43
C ILE A 15 -7.72 15.39 0.94
N PRO A 16 -6.70 15.75 0.15
CA PRO A 16 -6.73 15.60 -1.29
C PRO A 16 -6.80 14.13 -1.73
N LEU A 17 -7.72 13.86 -2.67
CA LEU A 17 -7.96 12.53 -3.24
C LEU A 17 -7.22 12.33 -4.57
N ASN A 18 -6.84 11.08 -4.85
CA ASN A 18 -6.31 10.63 -6.14
C ASN A 18 -5.08 11.37 -6.65
N MET A 19 -4.26 11.85 -5.72
CA MET A 19 -2.93 12.39 -6.01
C MET A 19 -1.88 11.75 -5.12
N ASP A 20 -0.62 12.01 -5.45
CA ASP A 20 0.51 11.56 -4.67
C ASP A 20 0.63 12.39 -3.39
N CYS A 21 0.66 11.71 -2.26
CA CYS A 21 0.91 12.29 -0.95
C CYS A 21 2.06 11.54 -0.25
N PHE A 22 2.58 12.12 0.83
CA PHE A 22 3.61 11.52 1.65
C PHE A 22 3.09 11.24 3.06
N LEU A 23 3.27 10.01 3.54
CA LEU A 23 3.12 9.68 4.96
C LEU A 23 4.44 9.95 5.68
N MET A 24 4.36 10.64 6.82
CA MET A 24 5.51 10.99 7.63
C MET A 24 5.20 10.79 9.12
N ASN A 25 6.23 10.47 9.90
CA ASN A 25 6.10 10.27 11.33
C ASN A 25 5.93 11.60 12.07
N GLU A 26 5.00 11.66 13.04
CA GLU A 26 4.72 12.83 13.87
C GLU A 26 5.97 13.42 14.57
N ILE A 27 6.98 12.60 14.88
CA ILE A 27 8.20 13.06 15.55
C ILE A 27 8.97 14.11 14.74
N TYR A 28 8.74 14.15 13.42
CA TYR A 28 9.43 15.05 12.51
C TYR A 28 8.69 16.36 12.25
N ILE A 29 7.51 16.58 12.85
CA ILE A 29 6.69 17.77 12.56
C ILE A 29 7.45 19.07 12.80
N GLU A 30 8.04 19.23 13.99
CA GLU A 30 8.73 20.48 14.35
C GLU A 30 9.98 20.71 13.50
N GLU A 31 10.74 19.65 13.23
CA GLU A 31 11.94 19.72 12.40
C GLU A 31 11.60 20.03 10.94
N TYR A 32 10.53 19.42 10.42
CA TYR A 32 10.01 19.67 9.08
C TYR A 32 9.54 21.11 8.93
N GLU A 33 8.68 21.60 9.83
CA GLU A 33 8.19 22.98 9.81
C GLU A 33 9.37 23.96 9.80
N LYS A 34 10.34 23.76 10.70
CA LYS A 34 11.52 24.62 10.77
C LYS A 34 12.38 24.55 9.50
N SER A 35 12.68 23.35 9.01
CA SER A 35 13.50 23.15 7.80
C SER A 35 12.85 23.80 6.57
N PHE A 36 11.54 23.61 6.42
CA PHE A 36 10.80 24.17 5.30
C PHE A 36 10.73 25.70 5.37
N LEU A 37 10.52 26.27 6.56
CA LEU A 37 10.57 27.73 6.76
C LEU A 37 11.96 28.32 6.48
N GLU A 38 13.04 27.63 6.89
CA GLU A 38 14.41 28.02 6.52
C GLU A 38 14.60 28.00 4.99
N PHE A 39 14.06 27.00 4.29
CA PHE A 39 14.13 26.91 2.84
C PHE A 39 13.40 28.06 2.12
N ILE A 40 12.14 28.33 2.48
CA ILE A 40 11.34 29.38 1.80
C ILE A 40 11.88 30.80 2.07
N THR A 41 12.63 31.00 3.15
CA THR A 41 13.27 32.28 3.48
C THR A 41 14.64 32.48 2.78
N GLY A 42 14.99 31.59 1.86
CA GLY A 42 16.22 31.66 1.05
C GLY A 42 17.38 30.83 1.59
N GLY A 43 17.12 29.98 2.59
CA GLY A 43 18.08 28.98 3.09
C GLY A 43 18.22 27.78 2.17
N GLN A 44 19.06 26.82 2.58
CA GLN A 44 19.19 25.54 1.87
C GLN A 44 18.12 24.56 2.32
N TYR A 45 17.57 23.81 1.36
CA TYR A 45 16.69 22.69 1.65
C TYR A 45 17.43 21.63 2.47
N LYS A 46 16.82 21.17 3.55
CA LYS A 46 17.30 20.03 4.33
C LYS A 46 16.20 18.98 4.39
N SER A 47 16.51 17.77 3.92
CA SER A 47 15.62 16.62 4.03
C SER A 47 15.43 16.27 5.51
N VAL A 48 14.19 16.13 5.94
CA VAL A 48 13.83 15.75 7.32
C VAL A 48 13.18 14.37 7.29
N GLY A 49 13.65 13.49 8.17
CA GLY A 49 13.04 12.17 8.36
C GLY A 49 12.98 11.30 7.09
N TYR A 50 11.99 10.42 7.06
CA TYR A 50 11.68 9.55 5.93
C TYR A 50 10.20 9.68 5.57
N ILE A 51 9.91 9.47 4.29
CA ILE A 51 8.55 9.53 3.73
C ILE A 51 8.12 8.17 3.19
N SER A 52 6.82 7.92 3.22
CA SER A 52 6.20 6.78 2.54
C SER A 52 5.28 7.29 1.44
N TYR A 53 5.41 6.73 0.23
CA TYR A 53 4.62 7.13 -0.93
C TYR A 53 3.21 6.57 -0.82
N VAL A 54 2.21 7.46 -0.88
CA VAL A 54 0.81 7.07 -0.79
C VAL A 54 -0.08 7.88 -1.73
N SER A 55 -1.30 7.38 -1.96
CA SER A 55 -2.40 8.17 -2.52
C SER A 55 -3.68 7.90 -1.74
N VAL A 56 -4.37 8.95 -1.30
CA VAL A 56 -5.67 8.81 -0.63
C VAL A 56 -6.73 8.53 -1.68
N ARG A 57 -7.40 7.39 -1.58
CA ARG A 57 -8.40 6.92 -2.55
C ARG A 57 -9.82 7.27 -2.14
N ASN A 58 -10.10 7.19 -0.84
CA ASN A 58 -11.43 7.45 -0.31
C ASN A 58 -11.36 7.98 1.13
N ILE A 59 -12.34 8.80 1.51
CA ILE A 59 -12.50 9.33 2.86
C ILE A 59 -13.82 8.81 3.42
N ASN A 60 -13.75 8.00 4.46
CA ASN A 60 -14.89 7.53 5.23
C ASN A 60 -15.08 8.42 6.47
N GLU A 61 -16.16 8.20 7.23
CA GLU A 61 -16.47 9.01 8.43
C GLU A 61 -15.31 9.00 9.47
N ASN A 62 -14.66 7.85 9.65
CA ASN A 62 -13.64 7.64 10.69
C ASN A 62 -12.30 7.12 10.14
N SER A 63 -12.09 7.08 8.83
CA SER A 63 -10.86 6.55 8.25
C SER A 63 -10.61 6.99 6.82
N LEU A 64 -9.35 6.96 6.40
CA LEU A 64 -8.91 7.11 5.02
C LEU A 64 -8.60 5.74 4.44
N GLU A 65 -9.04 5.50 3.21
CA GLU A 65 -8.54 4.41 2.39
C GLU A 65 -7.39 4.93 1.55
N ILE A 66 -6.22 4.32 1.70
CA ILE A 66 -4.97 4.80 1.15
C ILE A 66 -4.32 3.67 0.35
N SER A 67 -3.90 3.98 -0.88
CA SER A 67 -2.98 3.15 -1.65
C SER A 67 -1.56 3.47 -1.19
N TRP A 68 -0.88 2.49 -0.58
CA TRP A 68 0.52 2.61 -0.18
C TRP A 68 1.44 1.87 -1.14
N TYR A 69 2.58 2.50 -1.44
CA TYR A 69 3.55 2.02 -2.41
C TYR A 69 4.89 1.70 -1.70
N PRO A 70 5.04 0.51 -1.10
CA PRO A 70 6.27 0.11 -0.39
C PRO A 70 7.51 0.03 -1.28
N ASN A 71 7.33 -0.24 -2.57
CA ASN A 71 8.41 -0.24 -3.55
C ASN A 71 7.98 0.55 -4.78
N ILE A 72 8.68 1.65 -5.03
CA ILE A 72 8.49 2.52 -6.19
C ILE A 72 9.63 2.40 -7.22
N HIS A 73 10.66 1.58 -6.94
CA HIS A 73 11.88 1.49 -7.74
C HIS A 73 11.81 0.37 -8.79
N ASP A 74 11.40 -0.84 -8.41
CA ASP A 74 11.54 -2.03 -9.27
C ASP A 74 10.22 -2.59 -9.80
N ARG A 75 9.17 -2.55 -8.96
CA ARG A 75 7.83 -3.04 -9.26
C ARG A 75 6.84 -2.25 -8.42
N PHE A 76 5.85 -1.63 -9.07
CA PHE A 76 4.73 -0.96 -8.42
C PHE A 76 3.89 -1.97 -7.64
N HIS A 77 4.29 -2.23 -6.39
CA HIS A 77 3.43 -2.94 -5.45
C HIS A 77 2.53 -1.90 -4.82
N GLU A 78 1.24 -2.03 -5.07
CA GLU A 78 0.22 -1.25 -4.40
C GLU A 78 -0.41 -2.10 -3.31
N VAL A 79 -0.49 -1.53 -2.11
CA VAL A 79 -1.15 -2.14 -0.97
C VAL A 79 -2.22 -1.18 -0.48
N THR A 80 -3.48 -1.62 -0.50
CA THR A 80 -4.57 -0.86 0.11
C THR A 80 -4.49 -0.97 1.62
N ILE A 81 -4.42 0.17 2.31
CA ILE A 81 -4.40 0.28 3.77
C ILE A 81 -5.48 1.24 4.25
N THR A 82 -5.91 1.05 5.49
CA THR A 82 -6.84 1.96 6.15
C THR A 82 -6.09 2.73 7.23
N LEU A 83 -6.11 4.06 7.15
CA LEU A 83 -5.60 4.96 8.18
C LEU A 83 -6.78 5.47 9.01
N PRO A 84 -6.93 5.07 10.28
CA PRO A 84 -7.97 5.61 11.15
C PRO A 84 -7.77 7.10 11.39
N LYS A 85 -8.87 7.83 11.56
CA LYS A 85 -8.84 9.28 11.81
C LYS A 85 -8.06 9.64 13.06
N GLU A 86 -8.12 8.81 14.10
CA GLU A 86 -7.42 9.03 15.36
C GLU A 86 -5.90 8.89 15.25
N GLU A 87 -5.42 8.24 14.17
CA GLU A 87 -4.00 8.01 13.91
C GLU A 87 -3.38 9.09 13.03
N LEU A 88 -4.21 9.90 12.37
CA LEU A 88 -3.77 11.10 11.67
C LEU A 88 -3.61 12.25 12.67
N ILE A 89 -2.43 12.88 12.65
CA ILE A 89 -2.15 14.07 13.45
C ILE A 89 -2.55 15.33 12.69
N ILE A 90 -2.05 15.48 11.47
CA ILE A 90 -2.32 16.65 10.62
C ILE A 90 -2.02 16.30 9.15
N CYS A 91 -2.78 16.92 8.24
CA CYS A 91 -2.45 16.92 6.82
C CYS A 91 -2.14 18.35 6.39
N ILE A 92 -0.98 18.55 5.76
CA ILE A 92 -0.57 19.85 5.26
C ILE A 92 -0.15 19.78 3.80
N ASP A 93 -0.14 20.92 3.14
CA ASP A 93 0.35 21.09 1.77
C ASP A 93 1.02 22.47 1.63
N CYS A 94 1.98 22.54 0.71
CA CYS A 94 2.72 23.75 0.36
C CYS A 94 2.76 23.88 -1.17
N TRP A 95 1.60 23.98 -1.78
CA TRP A 95 1.43 24.01 -3.24
C TRP A 95 2.23 25.11 -3.94
N GLU A 96 2.49 26.24 -3.29
CA GLU A 96 3.32 27.34 -3.83
C GLU A 96 4.78 26.93 -4.10
N HIS A 97 5.22 25.79 -3.55
CA HIS A 97 6.60 25.32 -3.57
C HIS A 97 6.76 23.91 -4.17
N ASP A 98 5.77 23.41 -4.92
CA ASP A 98 5.77 22.07 -5.55
C ASP A 98 5.98 20.91 -4.55
N GLU A 99 5.65 21.15 -3.28
CA GLU A 99 5.71 20.15 -2.23
C GLU A 99 4.40 19.36 -2.22
N LYS A 100 4.49 18.03 -2.17
CA LYS A 100 3.30 17.18 -2.12
C LYS A 100 2.63 17.24 -0.75
N PRO A 101 1.31 16.98 -0.65
CA PRO A 101 0.63 16.91 0.64
C PRO A 101 1.28 15.90 1.59
N HIS A 102 1.56 16.32 2.82
CA HIS A 102 2.12 15.48 3.88
C HIS A 102 1.03 15.11 4.89
N LEU A 103 0.87 13.81 5.13
CA LEU A 103 0.05 13.25 6.18
C LEU A 103 0.98 12.82 7.33
N PHE A 104 0.96 13.59 8.41
CA PHE A 104 1.67 13.21 9.63
C PHE A 104 0.80 12.27 10.45
N VAL A 105 1.36 11.13 10.81
CA VAL A 105 0.68 10.05 11.52
C VAL A 105 1.43 9.65 12.77
N LYS A 106 0.71 9.04 13.72
CA LYS A 106 1.30 8.53 14.95
C LYS A 106 2.40 7.51 14.68
N SER A 107 3.46 7.59 15.49
CA SER A 107 4.67 6.78 15.33
C SER A 107 4.38 5.27 15.28
N TRP A 108 3.59 4.80 16.26
CA TRP A 108 3.29 3.38 16.41
C TRP A 108 2.49 2.81 15.23
N TRP A 109 1.61 3.61 14.63
CA TRP A 109 0.81 3.17 13.47
C TRP A 109 1.71 3.04 12.25
N LEU A 110 2.60 4.00 12.02
CA LEU A 110 3.53 3.98 10.90
C LEU A 110 4.55 2.84 11.03
N GLU A 111 5.11 2.61 12.21
CA GLU A 111 6.01 1.47 12.46
C GLU A 111 5.30 0.13 12.20
N ASN A 112 4.05 0.01 12.63
CA ASN A 112 3.24 -1.17 12.36
C ASN A 112 2.93 -1.36 10.87
N LEU A 113 2.83 -0.30 10.07
CA LEU A 113 2.62 -0.41 8.62
C LEU A 113 3.75 -1.20 7.95
N TYR A 114 5.00 -0.97 8.38
CA TYR A 114 6.19 -1.61 7.85
C TYR A 114 6.46 -3.02 8.41
N THR A 115 5.87 -3.37 9.55
CA THR A 115 6.02 -4.71 10.16
C THR A 115 4.85 -5.65 9.84
N ARG A 116 3.82 -5.18 9.13
CA ARG A 116 2.71 -6.02 8.67
C ARG A 116 3.21 -7.10 7.71
N TYR A 117 2.86 -8.34 8.01
CA TYR A 117 2.98 -9.46 7.08
C TYR A 117 1.86 -9.36 6.05
N TYR A 118 2.22 -9.12 4.79
CA TYR A 118 1.27 -9.14 3.68
C TYR A 118 1.28 -10.53 3.06
N SER A 119 0.13 -11.19 3.05
CA SER A 119 -0.02 -12.44 2.29
C SER A 119 -0.04 -12.13 0.80
N ILE A 120 0.82 -12.78 0.03
CA ILE A 120 0.81 -12.69 -1.43
C ILE A 120 -0.14 -13.76 -1.97
N PHE A 121 -1.07 -13.34 -2.83
CA PHE A 121 -1.97 -14.24 -3.55
C PHE A 121 -1.61 -14.24 -5.03
N GLY A 122 -1.46 -15.42 -5.61
CA GLY A 122 -1.34 -15.63 -7.05
C GLY A 122 -2.47 -16.51 -7.55
N LEU A 123 -3.18 -16.07 -8.60
CA LEU A 123 -4.14 -16.92 -9.30
C LEU A 123 -3.50 -17.40 -10.60
N ILE A 124 -3.42 -18.71 -10.77
CA ILE A 124 -2.90 -19.37 -11.97
C ILE A 124 -4.10 -19.96 -12.71
N ASP A 125 -4.46 -19.38 -13.86
CA ASP A 125 -5.46 -19.96 -14.76
C ASP A 125 -4.77 -20.94 -15.72
N ALA A 126 -5.28 -22.17 -15.79
CA ALA A 126 -4.74 -23.19 -16.66
C ALA A 126 -5.34 -23.05 -18.07
N ILE A 127 -4.58 -22.47 -18.99
CA ILE A 127 -4.98 -22.23 -20.38
C ILE A 127 -5.55 -23.51 -21.01
N GLY A 128 -6.80 -23.45 -21.47
CA GLY A 128 -7.49 -24.54 -22.16
C GLY A 128 -8.18 -25.57 -21.25
N VAL A 129 -8.04 -25.49 -19.93
CA VAL A 129 -8.76 -26.38 -18.98
C VAL A 129 -10.26 -26.10 -18.98
N LYS A 130 -10.65 -24.83 -19.04
CA LYS A 130 -12.06 -24.41 -19.14
C LYS A 130 -12.77 -25.01 -20.36
N ASP A 131 -12.15 -24.91 -21.53
CA ASP A 131 -12.66 -25.52 -22.77
C ASP A 131 -12.68 -27.05 -22.68
N ALA A 132 -11.66 -27.66 -22.06
CA ALA A 132 -11.60 -29.11 -21.88
C ALA A 132 -12.65 -29.63 -20.89
N LEU A 133 -13.00 -28.85 -19.87
CA LEU A 133 -14.08 -29.13 -18.92
C LEU A 133 -15.45 -29.01 -19.60
N GLN A 134 -15.70 -27.93 -20.33
CA GLN A 134 -16.96 -27.71 -21.04
C GLN A 134 -17.24 -28.78 -22.11
N ASN A 135 -16.19 -29.24 -22.79
CA ASN A 135 -16.30 -30.26 -23.84
C ASN A 135 -16.16 -31.71 -23.32
N GLY A 136 -16.09 -31.93 -22.00
CA GLY A 136 -15.96 -33.27 -21.40
C GLY A 136 -14.67 -34.03 -21.79
N LYS A 137 -13.63 -33.31 -22.26
CA LYS A 137 -12.36 -33.89 -22.71
C LYS A 137 -11.40 -34.22 -21.56
N LEU A 138 -11.72 -33.78 -20.35
CA LEU A 138 -10.97 -34.07 -19.14
C LEU A 138 -11.43 -35.39 -18.54
N SER A 139 -10.61 -36.43 -18.72
CA SER A 139 -10.81 -37.71 -18.05
C SER A 139 -10.47 -37.60 -16.56
N LYS A 140 -11.14 -38.41 -15.72
CA LYS A 140 -10.88 -38.49 -14.27
C LYS A 140 -9.41 -38.73 -13.95
N GLN A 141 -8.70 -39.53 -14.78
CA GLN A 141 -7.28 -39.81 -14.62
C GLN A 141 -6.41 -38.56 -14.78
N LYS A 142 -6.70 -37.68 -15.75
CA LYS A 142 -5.93 -36.44 -15.95
C LYS A 142 -6.10 -35.46 -14.79
N LEU A 143 -7.30 -35.39 -14.21
CA LEU A 143 -7.56 -34.58 -13.00
C LEU A 143 -6.76 -35.10 -11.80
N ILE A 144 -6.68 -36.42 -11.63
CA ILE A 144 -5.87 -37.04 -10.58
C ILE A 144 -4.39 -36.71 -10.79
N SER A 145 -3.87 -36.85 -12.01
CA SER A 145 -2.46 -36.51 -12.30
C SER A 145 -2.14 -35.03 -12.07
N LEU A 146 -3.07 -34.12 -12.40
CA LEU A 146 -2.90 -32.69 -12.13
C LEU A 146 -2.84 -32.42 -10.63
N ARG A 147 -3.78 -32.97 -9.85
CA ARG A 147 -3.80 -32.85 -8.40
C ARG A 147 -2.51 -33.39 -7.79
N ASP A 148 -2.10 -34.60 -8.16
CA ASP A 148 -0.90 -35.23 -7.59
C ASP A 148 0.38 -34.42 -7.94
N ALA A 149 0.42 -33.76 -9.11
CA ALA A 149 1.51 -32.85 -9.46
C ALA A 149 1.51 -31.57 -8.60
N ILE A 150 0.34 -31.01 -8.30
CA ILE A 150 0.18 -29.86 -7.40
C ILE A 150 0.61 -30.25 -5.98
N ASP A 151 0.17 -31.41 -5.48
CA ASP A 151 0.51 -31.91 -4.15
C ASP A 151 2.03 -32.10 -4.01
N ASN A 152 2.67 -32.71 -5.01
CA ASN A 152 4.13 -32.86 -5.05
C ASN A 152 4.86 -31.51 -5.04
N LEU A 153 4.32 -30.50 -5.72
CA LEU A 153 4.90 -29.17 -5.72
C LEU A 153 4.71 -28.48 -4.37
N ALA A 154 3.53 -28.59 -3.76
CA ALA A 154 3.22 -28.07 -2.44
C ALA A 154 4.13 -28.66 -1.35
N MET A 155 4.49 -29.94 -1.44
CA MET A 155 5.45 -30.58 -0.53
C MET A 155 6.84 -29.92 -0.52
N ASN A 156 7.25 -29.32 -1.65
CA ASN A 156 8.55 -28.63 -1.75
C ASN A 156 8.50 -27.18 -1.22
N TYR A 157 7.31 -26.62 -1.01
CA TYR A 157 7.10 -25.24 -0.58
C TYR A 157 6.10 -25.19 0.60
N PRO A 158 6.48 -25.64 1.80
CA PRO A 158 5.56 -25.73 2.95
C PRO A 158 5.04 -24.37 3.42
N ASP A 159 5.76 -23.29 3.11
CA ASP A 159 5.37 -21.91 3.45
C ASP A 159 4.31 -21.32 2.49
N ILE A 160 3.91 -22.10 1.48
CA ILE A 160 2.96 -21.70 0.45
C ILE A 160 1.75 -22.65 0.47
N SER A 161 0.57 -22.09 0.69
CA SER A 161 -0.70 -22.81 0.59
C SER A 161 -1.19 -22.84 -0.87
N PHE A 162 -1.51 -24.04 -1.37
CA PHE A 162 -2.09 -24.24 -2.69
C PHE A 162 -3.56 -24.62 -2.56
N ILE A 163 -4.45 -23.89 -3.24
CA ILE A 163 -5.89 -24.13 -3.29
C ILE A 163 -6.28 -24.30 -4.75
N SER A 164 -6.63 -25.52 -5.17
CA SER A 164 -7.10 -25.76 -6.54
C SER A 164 -8.61 -25.53 -6.66
N PHE A 165 -8.99 -24.69 -7.60
CA PHE A 165 -10.33 -24.62 -8.19
C PHE A 165 -10.34 -25.42 -9.49
N ALA A 166 -11.53 -25.76 -10.00
CA ALA A 166 -11.68 -26.64 -11.16
C ALA A 166 -10.82 -26.22 -12.38
N ASP A 167 -10.72 -24.91 -12.63
CA ASP A 167 -10.01 -24.30 -13.75
C ASP A 167 -8.84 -23.39 -13.33
N SER A 168 -8.67 -23.11 -12.04
CA SER A 168 -7.64 -22.19 -11.54
C SER A 168 -6.94 -22.70 -10.28
N ILE A 169 -5.73 -22.25 -10.00
CA ILE A 169 -5.01 -22.55 -8.75
C ILE A 169 -4.73 -21.24 -8.05
N LEU A 170 -5.22 -21.10 -6.82
CA LEU A 170 -4.85 -20.01 -5.93
C LEU A 170 -3.66 -20.45 -5.08
N VAL A 171 -2.62 -19.63 -5.08
CA VAL A 171 -1.41 -19.81 -4.31
C VAL A 171 -1.34 -18.69 -3.28
N LYS A 172 -1.20 -19.03 -2.01
CA LYS A 172 -1.09 -18.06 -0.90
C LYS A 172 0.21 -18.28 -0.15
N SER A 173 1.03 -17.24 -0.02
CA SER A 173 2.19 -17.22 0.88
C SER A 173 1.89 -16.26 2.04
N ASN A 174 2.29 -16.60 3.26
CA ASN A 174 2.24 -15.74 4.44
C ASN A 174 3.61 -15.13 4.73
#